data_AF-A0A960UW35-F1
#
_entry.id   AF-A0A960UW35-F1
#
_cell.length_a   1.000
_cell.length_b   1.000
_cell.length_c   1.000
_cell.angle_alpha   90.00
_cell.angle_beta   90.00
_cell.angle_gamma   90.00
#
_symmetry.space_group_name_H-M   'P 1'
#
loop_
_entity.id
_entity.type
_entity.pdbx_description
1 polymer ?
#
loop_
_entity_poly.entity_id
_entity_poly.type
_entity_poly.pdbx_seq_one_letter_code
_entity_poly.pdbx_strand_id
1 'polypeptide(L)'
;LTVVIAVFTIVGLGQEYYRGVLSRIVRFEDNALLAFVRLILRNKRRYAGYLVHISIVFLFIGYSGGAFKKTDKFQFHYYKMQAEPGSDYIRYYSGDRAYLENYTIEARDLFIRPEIAPHGNPSNPLDVAVSQEAHYRINPPNYLPPSPVDGTDPYEAANRKATPADRLVKFLIGFIPDGRMTTERHFHPRIYPPTGEISRSQDGFSLRTPTSEPDIKSTWSEDLYIQLGAISDASTGRNPDLTQMYELYFFDMQKAPEAYQRLFPHTIVANLEIWINPLVKFIWLGTVLFFLSGLILVLPFGEKRKPE
;
A
#
# COMPACT_ATOMS: atom_id res chain seq x y z
N LEU A 1 -27.42 -4.13 15.04
CA LEU A 1 -27.33 -3.80 16.48
C LEU A 1 -26.16 -2.87 16.78
N THR A 2 -24.91 -3.24 16.47
CA THR A 2 -23.70 -2.43 16.73
C THR A 2 -23.80 -1.00 16.18
N VAL A 3 -24.21 -0.85 14.92
CA VAL A 3 -24.38 0.47 14.27
C VAL A 3 -25.44 1.33 14.98
N VAL A 4 -26.53 0.71 15.46
CA VAL A 4 -27.62 1.44 16.15
C VAL A 4 -27.16 1.98 17.50
N ILE A 5 -26.49 1.14 18.30
CA ILE A 5 -25.91 1.55 19.59
C ILE A 5 -24.84 2.62 19.37
N ALA A 6 -23.99 2.44 18.36
CA ALA A 6 -22.97 3.41 17.98
C ALA A 6 -23.58 4.78 17.67
N VAL A 7 -24.61 4.84 16.83
CA VAL A 7 -25.32 6.08 16.49
C VAL A 7 -25.94 6.69 17.74
N PHE A 8 -26.62 5.91 18.57
CA PHE A 8 -27.21 6.40 19.82
C PHE A 8 -26.16 7.02 20.74
N THR A 9 -25.02 6.35 20.94
CA THR A 9 -23.92 6.86 21.78
C THR A 9 -23.31 8.13 21.20
N ILE A 10 -23.05 8.19 19.88
CA ILE A 10 -22.49 9.39 19.23
C ILE A 10 -23.44 10.57 19.38
N VAL A 11 -24.74 10.37 19.11
CA VAL A 11 -25.76 11.43 19.21
C VAL A 11 -25.91 11.92 20.64
N GLY A 12 -26.07 11.00 21.61
CA GLY A 12 -26.23 11.35 23.02
C GLY A 12 -25.03 12.14 23.56
N LEU A 13 -23.81 11.69 23.26
CA LEU A 13 -22.60 12.40 23.68
C LEU A 13 -22.45 13.73 22.94
N GLY A 14 -22.73 13.78 21.64
CA GLY A 14 -22.71 15.02 20.85
C GLY A 14 -23.65 16.10 21.41
N GLN A 15 -24.86 15.71 21.82
CA GLN A 15 -25.80 16.63 22.47
C GLN A 15 -25.26 17.20 23.79
N GLU A 16 -24.63 16.36 24.61
CA GLU A 16 -24.01 16.78 25.87
C GLU A 16 -22.86 17.77 25.64
N TYR A 17 -21.98 17.51 24.67
CA TYR A 17 -20.92 18.45 24.28
C TYR A 17 -21.49 19.76 23.76
N TYR A 18 -22.47 19.70 22.88
CA TYR A 18 -23.10 20.88 22.30
C TYR A 18 -23.68 21.80 23.38
N ARG A 19 -24.50 21.24 24.29
CA ARG A 19 -25.06 21.99 25.43
C ARG A 19 -23.97 22.54 26.34
N GLY A 20 -22.92 21.76 26.62
CA GLY A 20 -21.80 22.19 27.45
C GLY A 20 -20.97 23.34 26.86
N VAL A 21 -20.73 23.31 25.55
CA VAL A 21 -20.02 24.37 24.82
C VAL A 21 -20.87 25.63 24.76
N LEU A 22 -22.15 25.52 24.37
CA LEU A 22 -23.07 26.66 24.33
C LEU A 22 -23.18 27.35 25.69
N SER A 23 -23.33 26.58 26.77
CA SER A 23 -23.37 27.14 28.13
C SER A 23 -22.11 27.94 28.46
N ARG A 24 -20.95 27.58 27.91
CA ARG A 24 -19.70 28.30 28.14
C ARG A 24 -19.59 29.56 27.28
N ILE A 25 -19.98 29.49 26.01
CA ILE A 25 -20.00 30.66 25.11
C ILE A 25 -20.90 31.74 25.72
N VAL A 26 -22.11 31.38 26.17
CA VAL A 26 -23.07 32.33 26.73
C VAL A 26 -22.62 32.92 28.07
N ARG A 27 -21.92 32.14 28.92
CA ARG A 27 -21.54 32.59 30.28
C ARG A 27 -20.17 33.26 30.38
N PHE A 28 -19.23 32.88 29.53
CA PHE A 28 -17.83 33.29 29.61
C PHE A 28 -17.34 34.04 28.36
N GLU A 29 -18.20 34.24 27.36
CA GLU A 29 -17.87 34.87 26.07
C GLU A 29 -16.65 34.24 25.37
N ASP A 30 -16.36 32.97 25.69
CA ASP A 30 -15.29 32.20 25.08
C ASP A 30 -15.63 31.93 23.60
N ASN A 31 -14.62 31.94 22.71
CA ASN A 31 -14.81 31.42 21.36
C ASN A 31 -15.14 29.91 21.40
N ALA A 32 -15.80 29.37 20.37
CA ALA A 32 -16.32 27.99 20.41
C ALA A 32 -15.24 26.92 20.64
N LEU A 33 -14.06 27.08 20.04
CA LEU A 33 -12.95 26.12 20.16
C LEU A 33 -12.33 26.17 21.57
N LEU A 34 -12.10 27.36 22.10
CA LEU A 34 -11.60 27.59 23.46
C LEU A 34 -12.60 27.09 24.50
N ALA A 35 -13.90 27.33 24.29
CA ALA A 35 -14.97 26.82 25.15
C ALA A 35 -14.97 25.29 25.20
N PHE A 36 -14.81 24.62 24.06
CA PHE A 36 -14.68 23.16 23.96
C PHE A 36 -13.45 22.62 24.69
N VAL A 37 -12.26 23.18 24.43
CA VAL A 37 -11.02 22.74 25.07
C VAL A 37 -11.09 22.94 26.59
N ARG A 38 -11.56 24.10 27.05
CA ARG A 38 -11.71 24.38 28.48
C ARG A 38 -12.83 23.56 29.12
N LEU A 39 -13.85 23.13 28.37
CA LEU A 39 -14.87 22.21 28.86
C LEU A 39 -14.24 20.86 29.21
N ILE A 40 -13.42 20.32 28.30
CA ILE A 40 -12.67 19.08 28.49
C ILE A 40 -11.71 19.21 29.67
N LEU A 41 -10.88 20.25 29.70
CA LEU A 41 -9.85 20.40 30.74
C LEU A 41 -10.41 20.66 32.14
N ARG A 42 -11.58 21.31 32.26
CA ARG A 42 -12.19 21.62 33.56
C ARG A 42 -12.88 20.40 34.19
N ASN A 43 -13.45 19.51 33.37
CA ASN A 43 -14.07 18.27 33.84
C ASN A 43 -13.56 17.08 33.03
N LYS A 44 -12.27 16.79 33.20
CA LYS A 44 -11.54 15.76 32.44
C LYS A 44 -12.20 14.40 32.57
N ARG A 45 -12.60 14.00 33.78
CA ARG A 45 -13.22 12.68 34.02
C ARG A 45 -14.50 12.47 33.19
N ARG A 46 -15.37 13.48 33.12
CA ARG A 46 -16.61 13.40 32.34
C ARG A 46 -16.32 13.47 30.85
N TYR A 47 -15.71 14.56 30.38
CA TYR A 47 -15.59 14.81 28.95
C TYR A 47 -14.48 13.98 28.30
N ALA A 48 -13.32 13.79 28.91
CA ALA A 48 -12.34 12.87 28.32
C ALA A 48 -12.83 11.41 28.38
N GLY A 49 -13.60 11.04 29.40
CA GLY A 49 -14.32 9.76 29.44
C GLY A 49 -15.31 9.58 28.28
N TYR A 50 -16.02 10.64 27.88
CA TYR A 50 -16.90 10.60 26.70
C TYR A 50 -16.13 10.41 25.40
N LEU A 51 -14.97 11.07 25.24
CA LEU A 51 -14.12 10.84 24.08
C LEU A 51 -13.62 9.38 24.01
N VAL A 52 -13.30 8.75 25.15
CA VAL A 52 -12.96 7.32 25.20
C VAL A 52 -14.14 6.46 24.70
N HIS A 53 -15.38 6.74 25.11
CA HIS A 53 -16.53 5.99 24.60
C HIS A 53 -16.71 6.17 23.09
N ILE A 54 -16.60 7.40 22.58
CA ILE A 54 -16.66 7.68 21.14
C ILE A 54 -15.56 6.93 20.38
N SER A 55 -14.35 6.88 20.94
CA SER A 55 -13.23 6.17 20.33
C SER A 55 -13.47 4.67 20.22
N ILE A 56 -14.03 4.05 21.27
CA ILE A 56 -14.43 2.64 21.27
C ILE A 56 -15.54 2.38 20.25
N VAL A 57 -16.50 3.29 20.12
CA VAL A 57 -17.55 3.21 19.10
C VAL A 57 -16.94 3.21 17.69
N PHE A 58 -15.99 4.10 17.40
CA PHE A 58 -15.30 4.10 16.12
C PHE A 58 -14.50 2.82 15.87
N LEU A 59 -13.84 2.27 16.88
CA LEU A 59 -13.17 0.97 16.78
C LEU A 59 -14.15 -0.16 16.45
N PHE A 60 -15.32 -0.20 17.10
CA PHE A 60 -16.35 -1.21 16.80
C PHE A 60 -16.91 -1.08 15.37
N ILE A 61 -17.17 0.15 14.90
CA ILE A 61 -17.59 0.40 13.52
C ILE A 61 -16.50 -0.08 12.56
N GLY A 62 -15.25 0.32 12.79
CA GLY A 62 -14.12 -0.08 11.94
C GLY A 62 -13.92 -1.60 11.90
N TYR A 63 -13.99 -2.27 13.05
CA TYR A 63 -13.88 -3.73 13.12
C TYR A 63 -15.05 -4.43 12.41
N SER A 64 -16.27 -3.89 12.50
CA SER A 64 -17.42 -4.43 11.78
C SER A 64 -17.27 -4.36 10.26
N GLY A 65 -16.44 -3.43 9.75
CA GLY A 65 -16.03 -3.37 8.34
C GLY A 65 -15.36 -4.65 7.84
N GLY A 66 -14.74 -5.42 8.75
CA GLY A 66 -14.14 -6.72 8.42
C GLY A 66 -15.11 -7.72 7.76
N ALA A 67 -16.41 -7.61 8.05
CA ALA A 67 -17.43 -8.48 7.44
C ALA A 67 -17.69 -8.19 5.95
N PHE A 68 -17.26 -7.01 5.46
CA PHE A 68 -17.46 -6.56 4.09
C PHE A 68 -16.16 -6.57 3.27
N LYS A 69 -15.12 -7.26 3.77
CA LYS A 69 -13.88 -7.45 3.02
C LYS A 69 -14.13 -8.23 1.74
N LYS A 70 -13.52 -7.79 0.65
CA LYS A 70 -13.61 -8.46 -0.66
C LYS A 70 -12.21 -8.80 -1.14
N THR A 71 -12.11 -9.92 -1.84
CA THR A 71 -10.88 -10.38 -2.48
C THR A 71 -11.22 -10.79 -3.89
N ASP A 72 -10.55 -10.19 -4.87
CA ASP A 72 -10.73 -10.51 -6.27
C ASP A 72 -9.39 -10.79 -6.94
N LYS A 73 -9.42 -11.57 -8.01
CA LYS A 73 -8.25 -11.92 -8.81
C LYS A 73 -8.50 -11.61 -10.26
N PHE A 74 -7.60 -10.86 -10.87
CA PHE A 74 -7.62 -10.53 -12.29
C PHE A 74 -6.43 -11.16 -12.99
N GLN A 75 -6.60 -11.51 -14.27
CA GLN A 75 -5.52 -12.01 -15.11
C GLN A 75 -5.30 -11.02 -16.24
N PHE A 76 -4.06 -10.58 -16.39
CA PHE A 76 -3.68 -9.64 -17.44
C PHE A 76 -2.66 -10.28 -18.36
N HIS A 77 -2.87 -10.10 -19.66
CA HIS A 77 -1.93 -10.53 -20.68
C HIS A 77 -0.89 -9.45 -20.88
N TYR A 78 0.37 -9.83 -20.79
CA TYR A 78 1.49 -8.95 -21.09
C TYR A 78 2.27 -9.48 -22.29
N TYR A 79 2.78 -8.53 -23.06
CA TYR A 79 3.59 -8.76 -24.24
C TYR A 79 5.01 -8.29 -23.97
N LYS A 80 5.99 -9.15 -24.27
CA LYS A 80 7.40 -8.81 -24.13
C LYS A 80 7.75 -7.67 -25.09
N MET A 81 8.32 -6.60 -24.55
CA MET A 81 8.78 -5.45 -25.33
C MET A 81 10.15 -5.72 -25.95
N GLN A 82 10.59 -4.85 -26.84
CA GLN A 82 11.97 -4.91 -27.35
C GLN A 82 12.93 -4.51 -26.25
N ALA A 83 14.08 -5.18 -26.17
CA ALA A 83 15.11 -4.85 -25.18
C ALA A 83 15.63 -3.42 -25.41
N GLU A 84 15.54 -2.59 -24.38
CA GLU A 84 16.13 -1.26 -24.38
C GLU A 84 17.68 -1.37 -24.30
N PRO A 85 18.45 -0.72 -25.20
CA PRO A 85 19.91 -0.83 -25.19
C PRO A 85 20.53 -0.39 -23.86
N GLY A 86 21.33 -1.25 -23.24
CA GLY A 86 22.00 -0.97 -21.97
C GLY A 86 21.11 -1.10 -20.73
N SER A 87 19.82 -1.40 -20.88
CA SER A 87 18.94 -1.71 -19.76
C SER A 87 19.36 -2.99 -19.05
N ASP A 88 19.08 -3.05 -17.76
CA ASP A 88 19.23 -4.23 -16.91
C ASP A 88 17.90 -4.89 -16.61
N TYR A 89 16.83 -4.61 -17.36
CA TYR A 89 15.52 -5.17 -17.07
C TYR A 89 14.91 -5.85 -18.30
N ILE A 90 14.00 -6.78 -18.03
CA ILE A 90 13.09 -7.33 -19.04
C ILE A 90 11.75 -6.63 -18.87
N ARG A 91 11.28 -6.02 -19.95
CA ARG A 91 10.04 -5.27 -19.94
C ARG A 91 8.93 -6.04 -20.62
N TYR A 92 7.83 -6.17 -19.90
CA TYR A 92 6.56 -6.65 -20.39
C TYR A 92 5.56 -5.52 -20.31
N TYR A 93 4.69 -5.42 -21.30
CA TYR A 93 3.69 -4.37 -21.36
C TYR A 93 2.30 -4.98 -21.56
N SER A 94 1.34 -4.51 -20.76
CA SER A 94 -0.08 -4.81 -20.91
C SER A 94 -0.85 -3.50 -21.06
N GLY A 95 -1.90 -3.51 -21.89
CA GLY A 95 -2.92 -2.46 -21.92
C GLY A 95 -4.29 -2.96 -21.47
N ASP A 96 -4.32 -4.14 -20.85
CA ASP A 96 -5.54 -4.79 -20.43
C ASP A 96 -6.20 -4.03 -19.28
N ARG A 97 -7.52 -4.16 -19.22
CA ARG A 97 -8.36 -3.48 -18.23
C ARG A 97 -9.24 -4.46 -17.48
N ALA A 98 -9.37 -4.23 -16.19
CA ALA A 98 -10.32 -4.91 -15.33
C ALA A 98 -11.24 -3.89 -14.67
N TYR A 99 -12.47 -4.31 -14.41
CA TYR A 99 -13.49 -3.49 -13.76
C TYR A 99 -13.92 -4.19 -12.48
N LEU A 100 -13.82 -3.49 -11.36
CA LEU A 100 -14.20 -3.94 -10.03
C LEU A 100 -15.05 -2.89 -9.34
N GLU A 101 -16.37 -3.03 -9.41
CA GLU A 101 -17.33 -2.08 -8.81
C GLU A 101 -17.07 -0.63 -9.27
N ASN A 102 -16.48 0.20 -8.40
CA ASN A 102 -16.13 1.60 -8.65
C ASN A 102 -14.68 1.78 -9.11
N TYR A 103 -13.94 0.69 -9.33
CA TYR A 103 -12.54 0.69 -9.72
C TYR A 103 -12.37 0.22 -11.16
N THR A 104 -11.70 1.03 -11.96
CA THR A 104 -11.11 0.62 -13.23
C THR A 104 -9.61 0.44 -13.01
N ILE A 105 -9.12 -0.75 -13.26
CA ILE A 105 -7.73 -1.15 -13.11
C ILE A 105 -7.16 -1.38 -14.49
N GLU A 106 -6.07 -0.68 -14.80
CA GLU A 106 -5.32 -0.85 -16.04
C GLU A 106 -3.95 -1.45 -15.69
N ALA A 107 -3.65 -2.61 -16.25
CA ALA A 107 -2.31 -3.18 -16.21
C ALA A 107 -1.39 -2.37 -17.12
N ARG A 108 -0.13 -2.18 -16.73
CA ARG A 108 0.84 -1.36 -17.46
C ARG A 108 2.13 -2.13 -17.69
N ASP A 109 3.24 -1.61 -17.17
CA ASP A 109 4.53 -2.24 -17.30
C ASP A 109 4.74 -3.30 -16.22
N LEU A 110 5.39 -4.39 -16.58
CA LEU A 110 5.94 -5.38 -15.67
C LEU A 110 7.43 -5.52 -15.99
N PHE A 111 8.26 -5.24 -15.00
CA PHE A 111 9.71 -5.28 -15.10
C PHE A 111 10.24 -6.49 -14.33
N ILE A 112 11.23 -7.16 -14.92
CA ILE A 112 12.03 -8.17 -14.24
C ILE A 112 13.46 -7.64 -14.23
N ARG A 113 13.99 -7.36 -13.04
CA ARG A 113 15.26 -6.63 -12.90
C ARG A 113 16.08 -7.15 -11.71
N PRO A 114 17.38 -6.81 -11.62
CA PRO A 114 18.18 -7.13 -10.47
C PRO A 114 17.89 -6.10 -9.38
N GLU A 115 17.81 -6.57 -8.15
CA GLU A 115 17.82 -5.74 -6.96
C GLU A 115 19.11 -6.04 -6.21
N ILE A 116 20.00 -5.05 -6.21
CA ILE A 116 21.32 -5.17 -5.59
C ILE A 116 21.22 -4.57 -4.19
N ALA A 117 21.70 -5.30 -3.19
CA ALA A 117 21.77 -4.78 -1.82
C ALA A 117 22.64 -3.50 -1.78
N PRO A 118 22.40 -2.55 -0.84
CA PRO A 118 23.12 -1.26 -0.80
C PRO A 118 24.66 -1.32 -0.79
N HIS A 119 25.23 -2.44 -0.35
CA HIS A 119 26.68 -2.71 -0.35
C HIS A 119 27.05 -4.00 -1.10
N GLY A 120 26.13 -4.50 -1.92
CA GLY A 120 26.28 -5.73 -2.69
C GLY A 120 27.10 -5.54 -3.95
N ASN A 121 27.83 -6.58 -4.37
CA ASN A 121 28.52 -6.57 -5.66
C ASN A 121 27.56 -7.05 -6.77
N PRO A 122 27.28 -6.26 -7.82
CA PRO A 122 26.39 -6.66 -8.93
C PRO A 122 26.85 -7.91 -9.69
N SER A 123 28.14 -8.24 -9.63
CA SER A 123 28.71 -9.43 -10.27
C SER A 123 28.56 -10.70 -9.43
N ASN A 124 28.19 -10.55 -8.15
CA ASN A 124 28.06 -11.66 -7.22
C ASN A 124 26.58 -12.10 -7.13
N PRO A 125 26.23 -13.32 -7.56
CA PRO A 125 24.84 -13.80 -7.48
C PRO A 125 24.28 -13.90 -6.04
N LEU A 126 25.13 -13.85 -5.02
CA LEU A 126 24.69 -13.80 -3.61
C LEU A 126 24.13 -12.43 -3.19
N ASP A 127 24.57 -11.36 -3.87
CA ASP A 127 24.25 -9.98 -3.49
C ASP A 127 23.10 -9.40 -4.33
N VAL A 128 22.56 -10.19 -5.24
CA VAL A 128 21.54 -9.80 -6.21
C VAL A 128 20.30 -10.66 -6.00
N ALA A 129 19.19 -9.99 -5.69
CA ALA A 129 17.86 -10.57 -5.79
C ALA A 129 17.27 -10.25 -7.17
N VAL A 130 16.31 -11.04 -7.62
CA VAL A 130 15.51 -10.69 -8.81
C VAL A 130 14.20 -10.07 -8.32
N SER A 131 13.88 -8.87 -8.80
CA SER A 131 12.58 -8.24 -8.55
C SER A 131 11.67 -8.40 -9.77
N GLN A 132 10.41 -8.80 -9.51
CA GLN A 132 9.30 -8.72 -10.44
C GLN A 132 8.41 -7.57 -10.01
N GLU A 133 8.47 -6.47 -10.74
CA GLU A 133 7.79 -5.21 -10.41
C GLU A 133 6.67 -4.96 -11.41
N ALA A 134 5.43 -4.85 -10.94
CA ALA A 134 4.27 -4.62 -11.78
C ALA A 134 3.61 -3.27 -11.46
N HIS A 135 3.37 -2.49 -12.51
CA HIS A 135 2.72 -1.19 -12.45
C HIS A 135 1.27 -1.30 -12.90
N TYR A 136 0.40 -0.66 -12.14
CA TYR A 136 -1.03 -0.57 -12.39
C TYR A 136 -1.50 0.88 -12.31
N ARG A 137 -2.60 1.19 -12.98
CA ARG A 137 -3.33 2.46 -12.82
C ARG A 137 -4.76 2.19 -12.37
N ILE A 138 -5.16 2.78 -11.25
CA ILE A 138 -6.47 2.57 -10.64
C ILE A 138 -7.22 3.89 -10.47
N ASN A 139 -8.34 4.02 -11.18
CA ASN A 139 -9.19 5.22 -11.24
C ASN A 139 -8.45 6.53 -11.58
N PRO A 140 -7.61 6.59 -12.62
CA PRO A 140 -7.10 7.88 -13.08
C PRO A 140 -8.26 8.73 -13.63
N PRO A 141 -8.23 10.07 -13.45
CA PRO A 141 -9.27 10.96 -13.97
C PRO A 141 -9.37 10.94 -15.49
N ASN A 142 -8.28 10.59 -16.19
CA ASN A 142 -8.24 10.39 -17.63
C ASN A 142 -7.50 9.09 -17.95
N TYR A 143 -7.97 8.35 -18.95
CA TYR A 143 -7.22 7.24 -19.53
C TYR A 143 -6.03 7.81 -20.31
N LEU A 144 -4.82 7.61 -19.78
CA LEU A 144 -3.60 8.07 -20.43
C LEU A 144 -3.02 6.96 -21.29
N PRO A 145 -2.76 7.20 -22.59
CA PRO A 145 -2.16 6.19 -23.44
C PRO A 145 -0.79 5.75 -22.91
N PRO A 146 -0.41 4.50 -23.22
CA PRO A 146 0.83 3.90 -22.80
C PRO A 146 1.98 4.22 -23.73
N SER A 147 2.67 5.31 -23.45
CA SER A 147 4.07 5.38 -23.85
C SER A 147 4.85 6.20 -22.84
N PRO A 148 6.02 5.70 -22.39
CA PRO A 148 7.08 6.58 -21.93
C PRO A 148 7.26 7.70 -22.94
N VAL A 149 7.54 8.92 -22.49
CA VAL A 149 7.84 10.03 -23.39
C VAL A 149 9.10 9.67 -24.18
N ASP A 150 9.10 9.89 -25.49
CA ASP A 150 10.23 9.56 -26.39
C ASP A 150 11.57 10.01 -25.80
N GLY A 151 12.50 9.06 -25.65
CA GLY A 151 13.87 9.29 -25.16
C GLY A 151 14.07 9.14 -23.65
N THR A 152 13.03 8.85 -22.86
CA THR A 152 13.16 8.49 -21.44
C THR A 152 13.20 6.97 -21.25
N ASP A 153 14.05 6.51 -20.33
CA ASP A 153 14.09 5.09 -19.95
C ASP A 153 12.71 4.67 -19.41
N PRO A 154 12.05 3.64 -19.99
CA PRO A 154 10.74 3.20 -19.57
C PRO A 154 10.62 2.89 -18.08
N TYR A 155 11.66 2.28 -17.51
CA TYR A 155 11.70 1.96 -16.09
C TYR A 155 11.78 3.23 -15.23
N GLU A 156 12.68 4.17 -15.55
CA GLU A 156 12.72 5.48 -14.87
C GLU A 156 11.40 6.26 -15.00
N ALA A 157 10.74 6.18 -16.16
CA ALA A 157 9.46 6.83 -16.40
C ALA A 157 8.34 6.23 -15.53
N ALA A 158 8.31 4.90 -15.39
CA ALA A 158 7.35 4.20 -14.54
C ALA A 158 7.57 4.51 -13.04
N ASN A 159 8.84 4.64 -12.62
CA ASN A 159 9.25 4.89 -11.24
C ASN A 159 9.46 6.36 -10.87
N ARG A 160 9.07 7.29 -11.74
CA ARG A 160 9.20 8.72 -11.49
C ARG A 160 8.48 9.09 -10.20
N LYS A 161 9.21 9.59 -9.19
CA LYS A 161 8.61 9.98 -7.90
C LYS A 161 7.48 11.00 -8.07
N ALA A 162 6.43 10.87 -7.27
CA ALA A 162 5.32 11.83 -7.24
C ALA A 162 5.80 13.25 -6.92
N THR A 163 5.11 14.25 -7.48
CA THR A 163 5.41 15.66 -7.20
C THR A 163 5.18 15.98 -5.72
N PRO A 164 5.80 17.03 -5.15
CA PRO A 164 5.56 17.41 -3.76
C PRO A 164 4.08 17.66 -3.45
N ALA A 165 3.35 18.25 -4.40
CA ALA A 165 1.90 18.47 -4.29
C ALA A 165 1.14 17.14 -4.25
N ASP A 166 1.46 16.21 -5.16
CA ASP A 166 0.82 14.89 -5.18
C ASP A 166 1.14 14.06 -3.93
N ARG A 167 2.34 14.21 -3.35
CA ARG A 167 2.68 13.57 -2.07
C ARG A 167 1.88 14.15 -0.91
N LEU A 168 1.64 15.47 -0.90
CA LEU A 168 0.78 16.10 0.08
C LEU A 168 -0.67 15.62 -0.07
N VAL A 169 -1.17 15.54 -1.30
CA VAL A 169 -2.49 14.97 -1.59
C VAL A 169 -2.54 13.51 -1.15
N LYS A 170 -1.55 12.68 -1.52
CA LYS A 170 -1.42 11.29 -1.06
C LYS A 170 -1.45 11.19 0.46
N PHE A 171 -0.76 12.08 1.18
CA PHE A 171 -0.80 12.12 2.63
C PHE A 171 -2.20 12.42 3.18
N LEU A 172 -2.92 13.38 2.59
CA LEU A 172 -4.24 13.81 3.07
C LEU A 172 -5.35 12.82 2.75
N ILE A 173 -5.40 12.35 1.49
CA ILE A 173 -6.51 11.52 1.00
C ILE A 173 -6.16 10.03 0.92
N GLY A 174 -4.88 9.67 0.98
CA GLY A 174 -4.37 8.30 0.86
C GLY A 174 -4.11 7.86 -0.59
N PHE A 175 -4.14 8.79 -1.55
CA PHE A 175 -4.11 8.48 -2.99
C PHE A 175 -3.34 9.52 -3.80
N ILE A 176 -2.61 9.04 -4.82
CA ILE A 176 -2.01 9.91 -5.84
C ILE A 176 -3.06 10.15 -6.93
N PRO A 177 -3.38 11.40 -7.29
CA PRO A 177 -4.42 11.70 -8.29
C PRO A 177 -4.25 11.00 -9.65
N ASP A 178 -3.03 10.59 -10.00
CA ASP A 178 -2.71 9.89 -11.25
C ASP A 178 -3.07 8.40 -11.27
N GLY A 179 -3.50 7.83 -10.14
CA GLY A 179 -3.91 6.43 -10.10
C GLY A 179 -2.79 5.40 -10.05
N ARG A 180 -1.51 5.80 -10.05
CA ARG A 180 -0.42 4.83 -10.10
C ARG A 180 -0.39 3.96 -8.84
N MET A 181 -0.15 2.67 -9.02
CA MET A 181 0.17 1.74 -7.94
C MET A 181 1.21 0.73 -8.43
N THR A 182 2.10 0.29 -7.53
CA THR A 182 3.29 -0.49 -7.89
C THR A 182 3.52 -1.61 -6.88
N THR A 183 3.48 -2.86 -7.32
CA THR A 183 3.72 -4.01 -6.44
C THR A 183 4.93 -4.79 -6.91
N GLU A 184 5.72 -5.26 -5.95
CA GLU A 184 6.98 -5.94 -6.21
C GLU A 184 6.99 -7.33 -5.57
N ARG A 185 7.73 -8.25 -6.20
CA ARG A 185 8.08 -9.55 -5.63
C ARG A 185 9.57 -9.74 -5.76
N HIS A 186 10.26 -9.86 -4.64
CA HIS A 186 11.71 -10.03 -4.62
C HIS A 186 12.05 -11.48 -4.33
N PHE A 187 13.04 -12.01 -5.05
CA PHE A 187 13.49 -13.38 -4.93
C PHE A 187 14.93 -13.38 -4.45
N HIS A 188 15.11 -13.45 -3.13
CA HIS A 188 16.43 -13.40 -2.53
C HIS A 188 17.12 -14.77 -2.58
N PRO A 189 18.44 -14.81 -2.81
CA PRO A 189 19.19 -16.05 -2.74
C PRO A 189 19.14 -16.69 -1.36
N ARG A 190 18.83 -17.98 -1.29
CA ARG A 190 18.95 -18.75 -0.04
C ARG A 190 20.40 -19.11 0.18
N ILE A 191 20.90 -18.82 1.37
CA ILE A 191 22.27 -19.12 1.78
C ILE A 191 22.26 -20.31 2.71
N TYR A 192 23.18 -21.25 2.52
CA TYR A 192 23.38 -22.37 3.44
C TYR A 192 24.20 -21.87 4.65
N PRO A 193 23.63 -21.82 5.87
CA PRO A 193 24.27 -21.14 7.00
C PRO A 193 25.68 -21.64 7.36
N PRO A 194 26.00 -22.96 7.28
CA PRO A 194 27.34 -23.46 7.58
C PRO A 194 28.43 -23.08 6.57
N THR A 195 28.12 -22.99 5.27
CA THR A 195 29.14 -22.75 4.22
C THR A 195 29.10 -21.35 3.65
N GLY A 196 28.00 -20.61 3.84
CA GLY A 196 27.80 -19.31 3.21
C GLY A 196 27.53 -19.38 1.69
N GLU A 197 27.38 -20.59 1.13
CA GLU A 197 27.13 -20.80 -0.30
C GLU A 197 25.64 -20.69 -0.62
N ILE A 198 25.31 -20.44 -1.90
CA ILE A 198 23.92 -20.47 -2.38
C ILE A 198 23.40 -21.90 -2.22
N SER A 199 22.31 -22.06 -1.46
CA SER A 199 21.59 -23.32 -1.37
C SER A 199 21.03 -23.67 -2.75
N ARG A 200 21.35 -24.85 -3.25
CA ARG A 200 20.87 -25.35 -4.55
C ARG A 200 19.91 -26.52 -4.37
N SER A 201 18.94 -26.63 -5.28
CA SER A 201 18.08 -27.79 -5.44
C SER A 201 18.92 -29.01 -5.87
N GLN A 202 18.33 -30.21 -5.78
CA GLN A 202 18.95 -31.45 -6.30
C GLN A 202 19.29 -31.34 -7.80
N ASP A 203 18.54 -30.54 -8.54
CA ASP A 203 18.75 -30.27 -9.96
C ASP A 203 19.84 -29.20 -10.22
N GLY A 204 20.53 -28.71 -9.18
CA GLY A 204 21.60 -27.71 -9.28
C GLY A 204 21.12 -26.26 -9.32
N PHE A 205 19.81 -26.01 -9.29
CA PHE A 205 19.23 -24.67 -9.36
C PHE A 205 19.30 -23.92 -8.04
N SER A 206 19.52 -22.61 -8.12
CA SER A 206 19.60 -21.73 -6.96
C SER A 206 18.25 -21.62 -6.23
N LEU A 207 18.21 -21.91 -4.92
CA LEU A 207 16.99 -21.78 -4.13
C LEU A 207 16.77 -20.31 -3.75
N ARG A 208 15.49 -19.91 -3.70
CA ARG A 208 15.08 -18.52 -3.45
C ARG A 208 14.03 -18.41 -2.35
N THR A 209 14.09 -17.31 -1.62
CA THR A 209 13.03 -16.91 -0.68
C THR A 209 12.26 -15.76 -1.30
N PRO A 210 10.99 -15.98 -1.67
CA PRO A 210 10.15 -14.91 -2.19
C PRO A 210 9.71 -13.99 -1.04
N THR A 211 9.83 -12.69 -1.25
CA THR A 211 9.17 -11.64 -0.47
C THR A 211 8.26 -10.87 -1.43
N SER A 212 7.22 -10.24 -0.90
CA SER A 212 6.29 -9.45 -1.71
C SER A 212 6.03 -8.13 -1.03
N GLU A 213 6.08 -7.06 -1.82
CA GLU A 213 5.75 -5.71 -1.42
C GLU A 213 4.43 -5.33 -2.10
N PRO A 214 3.29 -5.50 -1.40
CA PRO A 214 2.00 -5.04 -1.90
C PRO A 214 1.91 -3.51 -1.80
N ASP A 215 1.13 -2.90 -2.68
CA ASP A 215 0.81 -1.47 -2.60
C ASP A 215 -0.58 -1.26 -2.02
N ILE A 216 -0.76 -0.12 -1.34
CA ILE A 216 -1.98 0.21 -0.61
C ILE A 216 -2.45 1.60 -1.03
N LYS A 217 -3.70 1.65 -1.48
CA LYS A 217 -4.46 2.88 -1.72
C LYS A 217 -5.54 3.00 -0.65
N SER A 218 -5.45 4.01 0.19
CA SER A 218 -6.45 4.27 1.22
C SER A 218 -7.40 5.37 0.76
N THR A 219 -8.70 5.12 0.79
CA THR A 219 -9.74 6.14 0.57
C THR A 219 -10.44 6.46 1.89
N TRP A 220 -11.33 7.46 1.93
CA TRP A 220 -12.04 7.78 3.18
C TRP A 220 -12.93 6.63 3.69
N SER A 221 -13.40 5.76 2.79
CA SER A 221 -14.33 4.66 3.08
C SER A 221 -13.69 3.28 3.12
N GLU A 222 -12.62 3.05 2.36
CA GLU A 222 -12.02 1.72 2.16
C GLU A 222 -10.53 1.78 1.82
N ASP A 223 -9.80 0.73 2.18
CA ASP A 223 -8.41 0.52 1.78
C ASP A 223 -8.35 -0.57 0.71
N LEU A 224 -7.67 -0.26 -0.39
CA LEU A 224 -7.44 -1.13 -1.53
C LEU A 224 -5.99 -1.60 -1.50
N TYR A 225 -5.79 -2.90 -1.48
CA TYR A 225 -4.48 -3.55 -1.52
C TYR A 225 -4.34 -4.26 -2.85
N ILE A 226 -3.16 -4.16 -3.48
CA ILE A 226 -2.86 -4.92 -4.67
C ILE A 226 -1.56 -5.68 -4.50
N GLN A 227 -1.49 -6.87 -5.08
CA GLN A 227 -0.28 -7.69 -5.10
C GLN A 227 -0.17 -8.46 -6.40
N LEU A 228 1.04 -8.48 -6.95
CA LEU A 228 1.39 -9.35 -8.05
C LEU A 228 1.34 -10.81 -7.58
N GLY A 229 0.52 -11.62 -8.24
CA GLY A 229 0.37 -13.04 -7.99
C GLY A 229 1.33 -13.88 -8.83
N ALA A 230 0.90 -15.10 -9.14
CA ALA A 230 1.63 -15.99 -10.04
C ALA A 230 1.66 -15.43 -11.47
N ILE A 231 2.77 -15.68 -12.16
CA ILE A 231 2.93 -15.40 -13.58
C ILE A 231 2.96 -16.74 -14.30
N SER A 232 2.27 -16.82 -15.44
CA SER A 232 2.24 -18.01 -16.28
C SER A 232 2.58 -17.64 -17.71
N ASP A 233 3.14 -18.58 -18.44
CA ASP A 233 3.34 -18.45 -19.89
C ASP A 233 1.98 -18.59 -20.57
N ALA A 234 1.60 -17.60 -21.37
CA ALA A 234 0.29 -17.59 -22.04
C ALA A 234 0.14 -18.72 -23.05
N SER A 235 1.24 -19.23 -23.60
CA SER A 235 1.23 -20.27 -24.63
C SER A 235 1.10 -21.68 -24.04
N THR A 236 1.79 -21.94 -22.92
CA THR A 236 1.85 -23.27 -22.30
C THR A 236 0.98 -23.41 -21.06
N GLY A 237 0.53 -22.30 -20.47
CA GLY A 237 -0.18 -22.26 -19.19
C GLY A 237 0.67 -22.67 -17.98
N ARG A 238 1.97 -22.93 -18.18
CA ARG A 238 2.90 -23.31 -17.11
C ARG A 238 3.41 -22.05 -16.41
N ASN A 239 3.90 -22.20 -15.19
CA ASN A 239 4.58 -21.12 -14.46
C ASN A 239 6.08 -21.15 -14.84
N PRO A 240 6.56 -20.27 -15.74
CA PRO A 240 7.98 -20.20 -16.05
C PRO A 240 8.75 -19.67 -14.84
N ASP A 241 9.91 -20.25 -14.54
CA ASP A 241 10.81 -19.71 -13.52
C ASP A 241 11.54 -18.49 -14.08
N LEU A 242 10.80 -17.38 -14.20
CA LEU A 242 11.31 -16.11 -14.73
C LEU A 242 12.50 -15.58 -13.94
N THR A 243 12.57 -15.89 -12.65
CA THR A 243 13.68 -15.54 -11.78
C THR A 243 14.95 -16.23 -12.24
N GLN A 244 14.89 -17.56 -12.40
CA GLN A 244 16.03 -18.32 -12.91
C GLN A 244 16.44 -17.91 -14.33
N MET A 245 15.45 -17.71 -15.20
CA MET A 245 15.70 -17.27 -16.59
C MET A 245 16.40 -15.92 -16.61
N TYR A 246 16.03 -15.02 -15.69
CA TYR A 246 16.67 -13.73 -15.51
C TYR A 246 18.10 -13.84 -14.98
N GLU A 247 18.36 -14.71 -14.01
CA GLU A 247 19.72 -14.96 -13.53
C GLU A 247 20.64 -15.50 -14.63
N LEU A 248 20.17 -16.47 -15.41
CA LEU A 248 20.90 -16.99 -16.57
C LEU A 248 21.19 -15.88 -17.59
N TYR A 249 20.20 -15.03 -17.87
CA TYR A 249 20.36 -13.88 -18.75
C TYR A 249 21.41 -12.88 -18.23
N PHE A 250 21.35 -12.57 -16.93
CA PHE A 250 22.15 -11.51 -16.31
C PHE A 250 23.59 -11.94 -16.03
N PHE A 251 23.80 -13.11 -15.44
CA PHE A 251 25.11 -13.60 -15.00
C PHE A 251 25.84 -14.42 -16.07
N ASP A 252 25.18 -15.44 -16.61
CA ASP A 252 25.84 -16.42 -17.48
C ASP A 252 25.93 -15.93 -18.93
N MET A 253 24.85 -15.32 -19.42
CA MET A 253 24.73 -14.81 -20.79
C MET A 253 25.14 -13.35 -20.93
N GLN A 254 25.56 -12.70 -19.84
CA GLN A 254 26.05 -11.31 -19.81
C GLN A 254 25.14 -10.30 -20.53
N LYS A 255 23.82 -10.47 -20.39
CA LYS A 255 22.78 -9.65 -21.03
C LYS A 255 22.84 -9.64 -22.57
N ALA A 256 23.26 -10.76 -23.17
CA ALA A 256 23.30 -10.90 -24.62
C ALA A 256 21.91 -10.66 -25.27
N PRO A 257 21.80 -9.84 -26.33
CA PRO A 257 20.52 -9.57 -26.99
C PRO A 257 19.81 -10.82 -27.52
N GLU A 258 20.57 -11.82 -27.95
CA GLU A 258 20.01 -13.11 -28.39
C GLU A 258 19.35 -13.87 -27.24
N ALA A 259 19.95 -13.83 -26.05
CA ALA A 259 19.42 -14.48 -24.85
C ALA A 259 18.09 -13.84 -24.43
N TYR A 260 17.96 -12.52 -24.55
CA TYR A 260 16.70 -11.80 -24.32
C TYR A 260 15.56 -12.35 -25.20
N GLN A 261 15.86 -12.59 -26.48
CA GLN A 261 14.86 -13.08 -27.43
C GLN A 261 14.50 -14.54 -27.18
N ARG A 262 15.49 -15.40 -26.92
CA ARG A 262 15.33 -16.86 -26.82
C ARG A 262 14.85 -17.35 -25.45
N LEU A 263 15.33 -16.75 -24.35
CA LEU A 263 15.03 -17.24 -23.01
C LEU A 263 13.59 -16.90 -22.62
N PHE A 264 13.22 -15.62 -22.70
CA PHE A 264 11.96 -15.15 -22.14
C PHE A 264 10.76 -15.41 -23.08
N PRO A 265 9.61 -15.85 -22.55
CA PRO A 265 8.39 -16.01 -23.35
C PRO A 265 7.96 -14.68 -23.98
N HIS A 266 7.37 -14.74 -25.17
CA HIS A 266 6.85 -13.54 -25.83
C HIS A 266 5.61 -12.97 -25.15
N THR A 267 4.84 -13.83 -24.48
CA THR A 267 3.58 -13.48 -23.84
C THR A 267 3.46 -14.18 -22.49
N ILE A 268 3.09 -13.43 -21.46
CA ILE A 268 2.84 -13.95 -20.12
C ILE A 268 1.46 -13.51 -19.63
N VAL A 269 0.88 -14.28 -18.73
CA VAL A 269 -0.34 -13.93 -17.99
C VAL A 269 0.04 -13.76 -16.53
N ALA A 270 -0.12 -12.56 -16.00
CA ALA A 270 0.14 -12.27 -14.60
C ALA A 270 -1.18 -12.10 -13.84
N ASN A 271 -1.27 -12.76 -12.69
CA ASN A 271 -2.39 -12.60 -11.78
C ASN A 271 -2.20 -11.32 -10.94
N LEU A 272 -3.23 -10.50 -10.83
CA LEU A 272 -3.32 -9.42 -9.85
C LEU A 272 -4.30 -9.85 -8.77
N GLU A 273 -3.83 -9.91 -7.52
CA GLU A 273 -4.69 -10.11 -6.36
C GLU A 273 -5.03 -8.76 -5.74
N ILE A 274 -6.31 -8.54 -5.46
CA ILE A 274 -6.83 -7.30 -4.90
C ILE A 274 -7.61 -7.60 -3.64
N TRP A 275 -7.36 -6.83 -2.57
CA TRP A 275 -8.17 -6.86 -1.35
C TRP A 275 -8.76 -5.49 -1.08
N ILE A 276 -10.07 -5.46 -0.81
CA ILE A 276 -10.78 -4.24 -0.39
C ILE A 276 -11.17 -4.42 1.08
N ASN A 277 -10.64 -3.55 1.92
CA ASN A 277 -10.89 -3.50 3.36
C ASN A 277 -11.67 -2.23 3.71
N PRO A 278 -12.99 -2.31 3.91
CA PRO A 278 -13.77 -1.13 4.24
C PRO A 278 -13.60 -0.71 5.71
N LEU A 279 -13.79 0.59 5.97
CA LEU A 279 -13.83 1.22 7.29
C LEU A 279 -12.54 1.19 8.12
N VAL A 280 -11.38 0.88 7.53
CA VAL A 280 -10.09 0.87 8.24
C VAL A 280 -9.76 2.22 8.87
N LYS A 281 -10.13 3.35 8.23
CA LYS A 281 -9.93 4.68 8.79
C LYS A 281 -10.69 4.93 10.10
N PHE A 282 -11.80 4.25 10.35
CA PHE A 282 -12.49 4.32 11.64
C PHE A 282 -11.69 3.63 12.75
N ILE A 283 -10.91 2.60 12.42
CA ILE A 283 -9.98 1.95 13.36
C ILE A 283 -8.86 2.92 13.74
N TRP A 284 -8.26 3.60 12.75
CA TRP A 284 -7.22 4.61 13.00
C TRP A 284 -7.75 5.80 13.80
N LEU A 285 -8.90 6.36 13.40
CA LEU A 285 -9.56 7.45 14.12
C LEU A 285 -9.88 7.06 15.56
N GLY A 286 -10.44 5.87 15.77
CA GLY A 286 -10.72 5.31 17.08
C GLY A 286 -9.44 5.16 17.92
N THR A 287 -8.38 4.57 17.37
CA THR A 287 -7.11 4.37 18.08
C THR A 287 -6.47 5.69 18.50
N VAL A 288 -6.37 6.66 17.58
CA VAL A 288 -5.79 7.98 17.86
C VAL A 288 -6.62 8.72 18.91
N LEU A 289 -7.95 8.73 18.75
CA LEU A 289 -8.84 9.38 19.70
C LEU A 289 -8.76 8.71 21.08
N PHE A 290 -8.72 7.38 21.15
CA PHE A 290 -8.60 6.61 22.40
C PHE A 290 -7.32 6.99 23.13
N PHE A 291 -6.20 6.99 22.43
CA PHE A 291 -4.89 7.33 22.99
C PHE A 291 -4.83 8.77 23.51
N LEU A 292 -5.26 9.74 22.70
CA LEU A 292 -5.28 11.16 23.10
C LEU A 292 -6.20 11.40 24.30
N SER A 293 -7.36 10.75 24.32
CA SER A 293 -8.34 10.88 25.42
C SER A 293 -7.83 10.24 26.71
N GLY A 294 -7.15 9.10 26.60
CA GLY A 294 -6.45 8.46 27.71
C GLY A 294 -5.37 9.37 28.29
N LEU A 295 -4.56 10.01 27.44
CA LEU A 295 -3.54 10.97 27.88
C LEU A 295 -4.17 12.16 28.62
N ILE A 296 -5.29 12.70 28.14
CA ILE A 296 -6.01 13.79 28.82
C ILE A 296 -6.52 13.35 30.20
N LEU A 297 -7.01 12.12 30.35
CA LEU A 297 -7.47 11.57 31.64
C LEU A 297 -6.34 11.46 32.67
N VAL A 298 -5.13 11.12 32.22
CA VAL A 298 -3.96 10.95 33.09
C VAL A 298 -3.36 12.29 33.53
N LEU A 299 -3.60 13.38 32.80
CA LEU A 299 -3.05 14.69 33.16
C LEU A 299 -3.48 15.12 34.57
N PRO A 300 -2.54 15.56 35.43
CA PRO A 300 -2.83 15.88 36.83
C PRO A 300 -3.91 16.96 36.96
N PHE A 301 -4.70 16.85 38.02
CA PHE A 301 -5.68 17.85 38.37
C PHE A 301 -4.93 19.05 38.94
N GLY A 302 -5.05 20.21 38.27
CA GLY A 302 -4.58 21.47 38.82
C GLY A 302 -5.50 21.91 39.96
N GLU A 303 -5.37 21.25 41.12
CA GLU A 303 -6.03 21.68 42.34
C GLU A 303 -5.29 22.94 42.81
N LYS A 304 -5.82 24.12 42.46
CA LYS A 304 -5.36 25.37 43.05
C LYS A 304 -5.69 25.28 44.55
N ARG A 305 -4.69 24.92 45.37
CA ARG A 305 -4.76 25.08 46.82
C ARG A 305 -5.13 26.53 47.09
N LYS A 306 -6.24 26.75 47.80
CA LYS A 306 -6.56 28.09 48.29
C LYS A 306 -5.39 28.51 49.21
N PRO A 307 -4.84 29.73 49.07
CA PRO A 307 -3.98 30.26 50.11
C PRO A 307 -4.82 30.34 51.40
N GLU A 308 -4.32 29.71 52.46
CA GLU A 308 -4.87 29.78 53.82
C GLU A 308 -4.73 31.20 54.40
#